data_AF-A0A8S8XRA3-F1
#
_entry.id   AF-A0A8S8XRA3-F1
#
_cell.length_a   1.000
_cell.length_b   1.000
_cell.length_c   1.000
_cell.angle_alpha   90.00
_cell.angle_beta   90.00
_cell.angle_gamma   90.00
#
_symmetry.space_group_name_H-M   'P 1'
#
loop_
_entity.id
_entity.type
_entity.pdbx_description
1 polymer ?
#
loop_
_entity_poly.entity_id
_entity_poly.type
_entity_poly.pdbx_seq_one_letter_code
_entity_poly.pdbx_strand_id
1 'polypeptide(L)'
;MADRAGLAREKLVRHYAPPRVDESYTHGITPSVLAGSGSIEELMSTFESSSHGFMLETDYMDDPRRPGAVLGPKTVPKRTRQLLEAGLDEEILYNTHVDLPERIYGAI
;
A
#
# COMPACT_ATOMS: atom_id res chain seq x y z
N MET A 1 -5.42 11.02 16.84
CA MET A 1 -6.90 10.83 16.80
C MET A 1 -7.24 9.38 17.10
N ALA A 2 -6.65 8.43 16.38
CA ALA A 2 -6.72 6.99 16.62
C ALA A 2 -6.63 6.59 18.10
N ASP A 3 -5.53 6.97 18.77
CA ASP A 3 -5.28 6.58 20.16
C ASP A 3 -6.38 7.06 21.13
N ARG A 4 -6.87 8.29 20.92
CA ARG A 4 -7.97 8.85 21.73
C ARG A 4 -9.27 8.10 21.52
N ALA A 5 -9.47 7.51 20.34
CA ALA A 5 -10.64 6.70 20.01
C ALA A 5 -10.47 5.21 20.40
N GLY A 6 -9.31 4.82 20.93
CA GLY A 6 -9.02 3.42 21.28
C GLY A 6 -8.89 2.49 20.07
N LEU A 7 -8.59 3.03 18.89
CA LEU A 7 -8.43 2.26 17.65
C LEU A 7 -6.97 1.80 17.53
N ALA A 8 -6.79 0.50 17.26
CA ALA A 8 -5.50 -0.08 16.91
C ALA A 8 -5.00 0.55 15.60
N ARG A 9 -3.80 1.14 15.62
CA ARG A 9 -3.28 1.94 14.49
C ARG A 9 -3.08 1.09 13.24
N GLU A 10 -2.63 -0.14 13.42
CA GLU A 10 -2.45 -1.15 12.38
C GLU A 10 -3.75 -1.66 11.74
N LYS A 11 -4.90 -1.32 12.32
CA LYS A 11 -6.21 -1.56 11.69
C LYS A 11 -6.77 -0.34 10.99
N LEU A 12 -6.06 0.79 11.03
CA LEU A 12 -6.43 2.00 10.31
C LEU A 12 -5.70 2.03 8.97
N VAL A 13 -6.48 2.10 7.91
CA VAL A 13 -5.95 2.18 6.55
C VAL A 13 -5.98 3.63 6.08
N ARG A 14 -4.79 4.18 5.81
CA ARG A 14 -4.67 5.41 5.04
C ARG A 14 -4.82 5.04 3.56
N HIS A 15 -6.05 5.16 3.07
CA HIS A 15 -6.34 5.11 1.64
C HIS A 15 -5.66 6.26 0.90
N TYR A 16 -5.30 6.03 -0.36
CA TYR A 16 -4.59 6.98 -1.21
C TYR A 16 -3.29 7.48 -0.56
N ALA A 17 -2.53 6.56 0.05
CA ALA A 17 -1.29 6.89 0.71
C ALA A 17 -0.18 7.22 -0.32
N PRO A 18 0.70 8.18 -0.01
CA PRO A 18 1.93 8.38 -0.77
C PRO A 18 2.88 7.19 -0.57
N PRO A 19 3.91 7.04 -1.42
CA PRO A 19 4.81 5.88 -1.40
C PRO A 19 5.82 5.88 -0.23
N ARG A 20 5.86 6.95 0.56
CA ARG A 20 6.61 7.01 1.82
C ARG A 20 5.95 6.18 2.91
N VAL A 21 6.55 5.05 3.28
CA VAL A 21 5.94 4.07 4.21
C VAL A 21 6.69 3.88 5.53
N ASP A 22 7.73 4.68 5.79
CA ASP A 22 8.47 4.61 7.05
C ASP A 22 7.59 4.96 8.27
N GLU A 23 7.88 4.35 9.42
CA GLU A 23 7.12 4.53 10.66
C GLU A 23 7.10 6.00 11.12
N SER A 24 8.19 6.74 10.89
CA SER A 24 8.27 8.15 11.29
C SER A 24 7.24 9.03 10.56
N TYR A 25 6.85 8.62 9.34
CA TYR A 25 5.85 9.29 8.52
C TYR A 25 4.44 8.72 8.71
N THR A 26 4.31 7.40 8.76
CA THR A 26 3.01 6.71 8.87
C THR A 26 2.46 6.72 10.30
N HIS A 27 3.32 6.92 11.29
CA HIS A 27 3.00 6.85 12.72
C HIS A 27 2.33 5.53 13.13
N GLY A 28 2.64 4.43 12.43
CA GLY A 28 2.07 3.10 12.67
C GLY A 28 0.68 2.87 12.06
N ILE A 29 0.16 3.81 11.27
CA ILE A 29 -1.06 3.62 10.46
C ILE A 29 -0.70 2.85 9.20
N THR A 30 -1.52 1.88 8.79
CA THR A 30 -1.26 1.10 7.59
C THR A 30 -1.46 1.94 6.32
N PRO A 31 -0.43 2.11 5.48
CA PRO A 31 -0.57 2.84 4.23
C PRO A 31 -1.08 1.92 3.11
N SER A 32 -2.14 2.34 2.40
CA SER A 32 -2.56 1.75 1.13
C SER A 32 -2.04 2.64 0.00
N VAL A 33 -0.89 2.27 -0.55
CA VAL A 33 -0.11 3.13 -1.45
C VAL A 33 -0.68 3.08 -2.86
N LEU A 34 -0.92 4.27 -3.43
CA LEU A 34 -1.34 4.38 -4.82
C LEU A 34 -0.22 3.90 -5.77
N ALA A 35 -0.53 2.92 -6.63
CA ALA A 35 0.38 2.27 -7.58
C ALA A 35 0.77 3.16 -8.80
N GLY A 36 0.78 4.48 -8.62
CA GLY A 36 1.09 5.47 -9.65
C GLY A 36 2.52 5.37 -10.19
N SER A 37 2.85 6.16 -11.20
CA SER A 37 4.23 6.33 -11.64
C SER A 37 5.07 7.02 -10.56
N GLY A 38 6.30 6.56 -10.33
CA GLY A 38 7.21 7.16 -9.35
C GLY A 38 7.10 6.59 -7.93
N SER A 39 6.16 5.67 -7.67
CA SER A 39 6.02 5.07 -6.33
C SER A 39 7.18 4.15 -5.94
N ILE A 40 7.86 3.57 -6.92
CA ILE A 40 8.90 2.54 -6.71
C ILE A 40 10.09 3.09 -5.92
N GLU A 41 10.64 4.24 -6.32
CA GLU A 41 11.87 4.78 -5.71
C GLU A 41 11.68 5.08 -4.22
N GLU A 42 10.58 5.75 -3.86
CA GLU A 42 10.30 6.10 -2.47
C GLU A 42 9.86 4.88 -1.64
N LEU A 43 9.15 3.91 -2.23
CA LEU A 43 8.88 2.63 -1.55
C LEU A 43 10.17 1.90 -1.23
N MET A 44 11.07 1.76 -2.22
CA MET A 44 12.35 1.07 -2.05
C MET A 44 13.26 1.75 -1.01
N SER A 45 13.16 3.07 -0.85
CA SER A 45 13.96 3.79 0.14
C SER A 45 13.36 3.79 1.55
N THR A 46 12.10 3.40 1.73
CA THR A 46 11.39 3.53 3.02
C THR A 46 10.81 2.24 3.58
N PHE A 47 10.66 1.18 2.77
CA PHE A 47 9.99 -0.06 3.21
C PHE A 47 10.65 -0.72 4.42
N GLU A 48 11.98 -0.71 4.51
CA GLU A 48 12.73 -1.33 5.62
C GLU A 48 12.40 -0.69 6.97
N SER A 49 12.05 0.60 6.96
CA SER A 49 11.66 1.35 8.14
C SER A 49 10.14 1.38 8.36
N SER A 50 9.37 0.60 7.61
CA SER A 50 7.93 0.49 7.82
C SER A 50 7.63 -0.34 9.07
N SER A 51 6.57 0.02 9.79
CA SER A 51 6.21 -0.67 11.04
C SER A 51 5.72 -2.11 10.83
N HIS A 52 4.91 -2.34 9.79
CA HIS A 52 4.31 -3.64 9.47
C HIS A 52 4.09 -3.86 7.96
N GLY A 53 4.74 -3.06 7.11
CA GLY A 53 4.56 -3.07 5.67
C GLY A 53 3.53 -2.07 5.16
N PHE A 54 3.07 -2.30 3.93
CA PHE A 54 2.17 -1.44 3.17
C PHE A 54 1.29 -2.29 2.26
N MET A 55 0.17 -1.74 1.78
CA MET A 55 -0.63 -2.32 0.69
C MET A 55 -0.40 -1.52 -0.60
N LEU A 56 -0.76 -2.12 -1.74
CA LEU A 56 -0.78 -1.43 -3.04
C LEU A 56 -2.20 -1.35 -3.60
N GLU A 57 -2.61 -0.17 -4.04
CA GLU A 57 -3.94 0.06 -4.60
C GLU A 57 -3.90 0.87 -5.89
N THR A 58 -5.03 0.87 -6.60
CA THR A 58 -5.25 1.70 -7.80
C THR A 58 -6.25 2.81 -7.59
N ASP A 59 -7.03 2.75 -6.51
CA ASP A 59 -8.25 3.53 -6.32
C ASP A 59 -9.16 3.49 -7.57
N TYR A 60 -9.36 2.28 -8.11
CA TYR A 60 -10.10 2.10 -9.35
C TYR A 60 -11.57 2.50 -9.15
N MET A 61 -11.98 3.53 -9.90
CA MET A 61 -13.36 4.00 -9.99
C MET A 61 -14.00 3.52 -11.30
N ASP A 62 -15.08 2.75 -11.18
CA ASP A 62 -15.86 2.24 -12.32
C ASP A 62 -16.93 3.26 -12.76
N ASP A 63 -16.49 4.41 -13.29
CA ASP A 63 -17.38 5.43 -13.88
C ASP A 63 -17.23 5.46 -15.41
N PRO A 64 -18.24 4.97 -16.17
CA PRO A 64 -18.22 4.99 -17.63
C PRO A 64 -18.05 6.37 -18.26
N ARG A 65 -18.35 7.45 -17.52
CA ARG A 65 -18.20 8.84 -18.00
C ARG A 65 -16.76 9.34 -17.93
N ARG A 66 -15.87 8.63 -17.24
CA ARG A 66 -14.47 9.04 -17.01
C ARG A 66 -13.47 7.93 -17.41
N PRO A 67 -13.52 7.43 -18.66
CA PRO A 67 -12.62 6.38 -19.10
C PRO A 67 -11.16 6.85 -19.01
N GLY A 68 -10.30 6.05 -18.36
CA GLY A 68 -8.87 6.34 -18.21
C GLY A 68 -8.52 7.42 -17.19
N ALA A 69 -9.49 7.93 -16.42
CA ALA A 69 -9.23 8.93 -15.37
C ALA A 69 -8.53 8.36 -14.12
N VAL A 70 -8.50 7.04 -13.98
CA VAL A 70 -7.95 6.32 -12.83
C VAL A 70 -6.98 5.23 -13.28
N LEU A 71 -6.15 4.75 -12.35
CA LEU A 71 -5.26 3.63 -12.60
C LEU A 71 -6.09 2.36 -12.82
N GLY A 72 -5.86 1.66 -13.92
CA GLY A 72 -6.55 0.39 -14.17
C GLY A 72 -6.05 -0.70 -13.22
N PRO A 73 -6.86 -1.75 -12.91
CA PRO A 73 -6.49 -2.80 -11.95
C PRO A 73 -5.17 -3.53 -12.27
N LYS A 74 -4.78 -3.58 -13.55
CA LYS A 74 -3.51 -4.16 -14.01
C LYS A 74 -2.27 -3.41 -13.51
N THR A 75 -2.44 -2.21 -12.95
CA THR A 75 -1.34 -1.37 -12.47
C THR A 75 -0.68 -1.96 -11.23
N VAL A 76 -1.45 -2.57 -10.31
CA VAL A 76 -0.88 -3.20 -9.11
C VAL A 76 0.07 -4.35 -9.50
N PRO A 77 -0.33 -5.38 -10.28
CA PRO A 77 0.59 -6.42 -10.73
C PRO A 77 1.81 -5.88 -11.48
N LYS A 78 1.64 -4.83 -12.30
CA LYS A 78 2.74 -4.18 -13.01
C LYS A 78 3.75 -3.57 -12.03
N ARG A 79 3.31 -2.86 -10.99
CA ARG A 79 4.19 -2.27 -9.97
C ARG A 79 4.84 -3.32 -9.08
N THR A 80 4.10 -4.35 -8.70
CA THR A 80 4.62 -5.49 -7.95
C THR A 80 5.81 -6.13 -8.67
N ARG A 81 5.69 -6.37 -9.99
CA ARG A 81 6.81 -6.88 -10.78
C ARG A 81 8.00 -5.91 -10.79
N GLN A 82 7.77 -4.61 -10.88
CA GLN A 82 8.85 -3.61 -10.85
C GLN A 82 9.54 -3.53 -9.48
N LEU A 83 8.81 -3.71 -8.38
CA LEU A 83 9.39 -3.80 -7.04
C LEU A 83 10.27 -5.05 -6.91
N LEU A 84 9.79 -6.20 -7.39
CA LEU A 84 10.58 -7.43 -7.43
C LEU A 84 11.84 -7.27 -8.28
N GLU A 85 11.73 -6.69 -9.48
CA GLU A 85 12.86 -6.37 -10.36
C GLU A 85 13.85 -5.37 -9.71
N ALA A 86 13.37 -4.49 -8.83
CA ALA A 86 14.19 -3.55 -8.06
C ALA A 86 14.85 -4.19 -6.82
N GLY A 87 14.56 -5.46 -6.52
CA GLY A 87 15.17 -6.21 -5.42
C GLY A 87 14.33 -6.25 -4.13
N LEU A 88 13.05 -5.88 -4.17
CA LEU A 88 12.17 -6.10 -3.02
C LEU A 88 11.92 -7.60 -2.82
N ASP A 89 12.10 -8.07 -1.58
CA ASP A 89 11.94 -9.48 -1.24
C ASP A 89 10.51 -9.99 -1.51
N GLU A 90 10.40 -11.23 -1.98
CA GLU A 90 9.13 -11.91 -2.19
C GLU A 90 8.31 -12.02 -0.89
N GLU A 91 8.94 -12.17 0.27
CA GLU A 91 8.27 -12.19 1.56
C GLU A 91 7.55 -10.86 1.86
N ILE A 92 8.17 -9.73 1.49
CA ILE A 92 7.57 -8.40 1.67
C ILE A 92 6.40 -8.20 0.70
N LEU A 93 6.54 -8.69 -0.54
CA LEU A 93 5.46 -8.69 -1.52
C LEU A 93 4.30 -9.59 -1.11
N TYR A 94 4.59 -10.75 -0.52
CA TYR A 94 3.57 -11.65 0.02
C TYR A 94 2.82 -10.98 1.17
N ASN A 95 3.53 -10.36 2.09
CA ASN A 95 2.94 -9.55 3.15
C ASN A 95 2.04 -8.43 2.60
N THR A 96 2.51 -7.72 1.57
CA THR A 96 1.79 -6.60 0.93
C THR A 96 0.44 -7.02 0.35
N HIS A 97 0.36 -8.22 -0.22
CA HIS A 97 -0.81 -8.69 -0.99
C HIS A 97 -1.68 -9.71 -0.28
N VAL A 98 -1.17 -10.36 0.77
CA VAL A 98 -1.85 -11.46 1.46
C VAL A 98 -1.92 -11.18 2.96
N ASP A 99 -0.79 -11.24 3.68
CA ASP A 99 -0.82 -11.26 5.15
C ASP A 99 -1.36 -9.96 5.75
N LEU A 100 -1.02 -8.80 5.17
CA LEU A 100 -1.49 -7.51 5.68
C LEU A 100 -2.98 -7.28 5.38
N PRO A 101 -3.48 -7.45 4.14
CA PRO A 101 -4.92 -7.44 3.88
C PRO A 101 -5.72 -8.39 4.77
N GLU A 102 -5.27 -9.65 4.95
CA GLU A 102 -5.97 -10.63 5.79
C GLU A 102 -6.00 -10.22 7.27
N ARG A 103 -4.90 -9.66 7.78
CA ARG A 103 -4.85 -9.13 9.16
C ARG A 103 -5.81 -7.98 9.40
N ILE A 104 -6.08 -7.15 8.38
CA ILE A 104 -6.93 -5.97 8.48
C ILE A 104 -8.40 -6.30 8.25
N TYR A 105 -8.69 -7.00 7.16
CA TYR A 105 -10.06 -7.25 6.69
C TYR A 105 -10.60 -8.63 7.07
N GLY A 106 -9.74 -9.53 7.58
CA GLY A 106 -10.06 -10.93 7.81
C GLY A 106 -9.66 -11.82 6.64
N ALA A 107 -9.54 -13.12 6.89
CA ALA A 107 -9.30 -14.12 5.85
C ALA A 107 -10.53 -14.21 4.90
N ILE A 108 -10.26 -14.39 3.60
CA ILE A 108 -11.28 -14.59 2.55
C ILE A 108 -11.65 -16.07 2.46
#